data_AF-A0A6B9ZPC3-F1
#
_entry.id   AF-A0A6B9ZPC3-F1
#
_cell.length_a   1.000
_cell.length_b   1.000
_cell.length_c   1.000
_cell.angle_alpha   90.00
_cell.angle_beta   90.00
_cell.angle_gamma   90.00
#
_symmetry.space_group_name_H-M   'P 1'
#
loop_
_entity.id
_entity.type
_entity.pdbx_description
1 polymer ?
#
loop_
_entity_poly.entity_id
_entity_poly.type
_entity_poly.pdbx_seq_one_letter_code
_entity_poly.pdbx_strand_id
1 'polypeptide(L)'
;MSNEIINYEEHTSFINQTIDLEDRLAPNDFLKVKLSDSTESNFVEFQLPKQSVDLYFKTLEIEKSINALKHVYAITAIKNLLKKNHFLQLNLDYSNKLINEEEFEREIDDNPDRFIIEMTSNDSVLDLYVISELIEKIGNQFTIDEVSELFSIDTESLHRVISKLISR
;
A
#
# COMPACT_ATOMS: atom_id res chain seq x y z
N MET A 1 41.46 6.07 -19.81
CA MET A 1 40.08 5.99 -19.29
C MET A 1 40.17 5.24 -17.98
N SER A 2 39.94 5.95 -16.89
CA SER A 2 40.18 5.45 -15.54
C SER A 2 38.94 4.70 -15.07
N ASN A 3 39.08 3.42 -14.74
CA ASN A 3 38.02 2.63 -14.11
C ASN A 3 38.00 2.97 -12.63
N GLU A 4 36.96 3.66 -12.17
CA GLU A 4 36.71 3.84 -10.74
C GLU A 4 36.18 2.52 -10.16
N ILE A 5 36.93 1.95 -9.22
CA ILE A 5 36.50 0.84 -8.39
C ILE A 5 35.86 1.45 -7.17
N ILE A 6 34.52 1.44 -7.12
CA ILE A 6 33.79 1.87 -5.93
C ILE A 6 33.65 0.63 -5.02
N ASN A 7 34.44 0.59 -3.94
CA ASN A 7 34.31 -0.43 -2.89
C ASN A 7 33.14 -0.05 -1.98
N TYR A 8 32.11 -0.88 -1.94
CA TYR A 8 31.07 -0.82 -0.92
C TYR A 8 31.37 -1.88 0.14
N GLU A 9 31.82 -1.45 1.31
CA GLU A 9 31.75 -2.24 2.54
C GLU A 9 30.45 -1.88 3.25
N GLU A 10 29.45 -2.76 3.23
CA GLU A 10 28.33 -2.65 4.16
C GLU A 10 28.29 -3.87 5.08
N HIS A 11 28.77 -3.64 6.30
CA HIS A 11 28.24 -4.32 7.47
C HIS A 11 26.74 -4.03 7.57
N THR A 12 25.97 -5.08 7.81
CA THR A 12 24.54 -5.05 8.13
C THR A 12 24.21 -3.95 9.14
N SER A 13 23.75 -2.81 8.66
CA SER A 13 22.91 -1.85 9.37
C SER A 13 22.15 -1.04 8.34
N PHE A 14 20.82 -0.97 8.48
CA PHE A 14 19.97 -0.13 7.65
C PHE A 14 20.51 1.31 7.62
N ILE A 15 20.93 1.80 6.45
CA ILE A 15 21.21 3.22 6.25
C ILE A 15 20.46 3.69 5.00
N ASN A 16 19.51 4.59 5.23
CA ASN A 16 19.01 5.49 4.18
C ASN A 16 20.20 6.29 3.64
N GLN A 17 20.72 5.94 2.46
CA GLN A 17 21.59 6.83 1.69
C GLN A 17 21.04 6.94 0.27
N THR A 18 20.58 8.15 -0.05
CA THR A 18 20.25 8.62 -1.39
C THR A 18 21.52 8.50 -2.24
N ILE A 19 21.51 7.59 -3.22
CA ILE A 19 22.60 7.52 -4.20
C ILE A 19 22.34 8.61 -5.22
N ASP A 20 23.16 9.66 -5.19
CA ASP A 20 23.18 10.70 -6.23
C ASP A 20 23.85 10.09 -7.47
N LEU A 21 23.06 9.43 -8.32
CA LEU A 21 23.45 8.88 -9.62
C LEU A 21 23.33 9.94 -10.73
N GLU A 22 23.55 11.22 -10.42
CA GLU A 22 23.56 12.24 -11.46
C GLU A 22 24.86 12.14 -12.29
N ASP A 23 24.63 11.86 -13.57
CA ASP A 23 25.50 12.13 -14.71
C ASP A 23 26.88 11.47 -14.70
N ARG A 24 26.98 10.26 -15.31
CA ARG A 24 28.07 9.86 -16.26
C ARG A 24 28.16 8.37 -16.63
N LEU A 25 27.07 7.61 -16.69
CA LEU A 25 27.16 6.22 -17.16
C LEU A 25 26.14 5.93 -18.26
N ALA A 26 26.65 5.51 -19.42
CA ALA A 26 25.91 5.17 -20.63
C ALA A 26 25.06 3.91 -20.44
N PRO A 27 24.01 3.70 -21.25
CA PRO A 27 23.07 2.57 -21.09
C PRO A 27 23.72 1.18 -21.21
N ASN A 28 24.93 1.08 -21.75
CA ASN A 28 25.68 -0.18 -21.92
C ASN A 28 26.75 -0.38 -20.85
N ASP A 29 26.78 0.47 -19.82
CA ASP A 29 27.77 0.34 -18.76
C ASP A 29 27.41 -0.84 -17.86
N PHE A 30 28.44 -1.55 -17.39
CA PHE A 30 28.29 -2.72 -16.54
C PHE A 30 28.70 -2.38 -15.12
N LEU A 31 27.86 -2.73 -14.15
CA LEU A 31 28.20 -2.72 -12.73
C LEU A 31 28.87 -4.04 -12.37
N LYS A 32 30.05 -3.94 -11.73
CA LYS A 32 30.75 -5.08 -11.14
C LYS A 32 30.26 -5.27 -9.71
N VAL A 33 29.60 -6.40 -9.45
CA VAL A 33 29.13 -6.75 -8.11
C VAL A 33 30.05 -7.83 -7.55
N LYS A 34 30.49 -7.64 -6.30
CA LYS A 34 31.37 -8.56 -5.59
C LYS A 34 30.62 -9.15 -4.41
N LEU A 35 30.32 -10.44 -4.48
CA LEU A 35 29.75 -11.18 -3.35
C LEU A 35 30.88 -11.85 -2.57
N SER A 36 30.90 -11.68 -1.25
CA SER A 36 31.82 -12.39 -0.34
C SER A 36 31.01 -13.28 0.58
N ASP A 37 31.38 -14.55 0.67
CA ASP A 37 30.86 -15.44 1.71
C ASP A 37 31.63 -15.23 3.02
N SER A 38 30.95 -15.40 4.15
CA SER A 38 31.46 -15.04 5.49
C SER A 38 32.64 -15.89 5.98
N THR A 39 33.05 -16.92 5.23
CA THR A 39 34.04 -17.90 5.71
C THR A 39 35.21 -18.22 4.79
N GLU A 40 35.18 -17.91 3.48
CA GLU A 40 36.38 -18.06 2.61
C GLU A 40 36.39 -17.05 1.45
N SER A 41 37.60 -16.63 1.08
CA SER A 41 37.93 -15.56 0.12
C SER A 41 37.64 -15.88 -1.35
N ASN A 42 36.54 -16.57 -1.63
CA ASN A 42 36.05 -16.80 -2.99
C ASN A 42 35.15 -15.64 -3.40
N PHE A 43 35.67 -14.80 -4.30
CA PHE A 43 34.91 -13.71 -4.88
C PHE A 43 34.28 -14.19 -6.19
N VAL A 44 32.96 -14.07 -6.29
CA VAL A 44 32.27 -14.18 -7.56
C VAL A 44 32.03 -12.76 -8.07
N GLU A 45 32.73 -12.40 -9.15
CA GLU A 45 32.52 -11.14 -9.86
C GLU A 45 31.58 -11.40 -11.03
N PHE A 46 30.48 -10.66 -11.09
CA PHE A 46 29.57 -10.66 -12.23
C PHE A 46 29.32 -9.23 -12.70
N GLN A 47 29.17 -9.10 -14.02
CA GLN A 47 28.90 -7.84 -14.71
C GLN A 47 27.42 -7.77 -15.04
N LEU A 48 26.70 -6.82 -14.44
CA LEU A 48 25.30 -6.56 -14.74
C LEU A 48 25.17 -5.32 -15.61
N PRO A 49 24.37 -5.35 -16.69
CA PRO A 49 24.02 -4.13 -17.40
C PRO A 49 23.37 -3.14 -16.44
N LYS A 50 23.78 -1.87 -16.49
CA LYS A 50 23.21 -0.80 -15.66
C LYS A 50 21.69 -0.75 -15.76
N GLN A 51 21.14 -0.95 -16.95
CA GLN A 51 19.68 -1.03 -17.17
C GLN A 51 18.99 -2.10 -16.30
N SER A 52 19.65 -3.24 -16.06
CA SER A 52 19.11 -4.30 -15.20
C SER A 52 19.11 -3.89 -13.72
N VAL A 53 20.15 -3.16 -13.29
CA VAL A 53 20.26 -2.64 -11.92
C VAL A 53 19.25 -1.50 -11.70
N ASP A 54 19.14 -0.56 -12.64
CA ASP A 54 18.15 0.52 -12.60
C ASP A 54 16.72 -0.03 -12.59
N LEU A 55 16.43 -1.07 -13.39
CA LEU A 55 15.14 -1.74 -13.40
C LEU A 55 14.84 -2.41 -12.05
N TYR A 56 15.83 -3.04 -11.43
CA TYR A 56 15.69 -3.65 -10.11
C TYR A 56 15.34 -2.61 -9.04
N PHE A 57 16.10 -1.51 -8.96
CA PHE A 57 15.81 -0.43 -8.00
C PHE A 57 14.46 0.21 -8.24
N LYS A 58 14.09 0.46 -9.49
CA LYS A 58 12.75 0.96 -9.84
C LYS A 58 11.65 0.00 -9.38
N THR A 59 11.87 -1.31 -9.51
CA THR A 59 10.92 -2.33 -9.05
C THR A 59 10.78 -2.30 -7.52
N LEU A 60 11.90 -2.19 -6.79
CA LEU A 60 11.90 -2.05 -5.33
C LEU A 60 11.15 -0.80 -4.85
N GLU A 61 11.33 0.33 -5.52
CA GLU A 61 10.60 1.57 -5.19
C GLU A 61 9.09 1.41 -5.39
N ILE A 62 8.67 0.81 -6.49
CA ILE A 62 7.26 0.51 -6.77
C ILE A 62 6.69 -0.41 -5.69
N GLU A 63 7.41 -1.47 -5.32
CA GLU A 63 6.98 -2.41 -4.28
C GLU A 63 6.84 -1.72 -2.91
N LYS A 64 7.78 -0.84 -2.55
CA LYS A 64 7.70 -0.04 -1.33
C LYS A 64 6.46 0.87 -1.33
N SER A 65 6.17 1.53 -2.45
CA SER A 65 4.97 2.36 -2.61
C SER A 65 3.68 1.54 -2.49
N ILE A 66 3.62 0.37 -3.13
CA ILE A 66 2.47 -0.55 -3.03
C ILE A 66 2.27 -1.01 -1.58
N ASN A 67 3.34 -1.38 -0.88
CA ASN A 67 3.27 -1.83 0.51
C ASN A 67 2.82 -0.70 1.46
N ALA A 68 3.28 0.53 1.25
CA ALA A 68 2.80 1.69 1.99
C ALA A 68 1.30 1.91 1.77
N LEU A 69 0.83 1.79 0.53
CA LEU A 69 -0.56 1.95 0.17
C LEU A 69 -1.44 0.84 0.76
N LYS A 70 -0.99 -0.42 0.73
CA LYS A 70 -1.64 -1.54 1.43
C LYS A 70 -1.84 -1.26 2.91
N HIS A 71 -0.82 -0.72 3.57
CA HIS A 71 -0.89 -0.40 4.98
C HIS A 71 -1.93 0.70 5.27
N VAL A 72 -2.00 1.73 4.41
CA VAL A 72 -3.03 2.78 4.50
C VAL A 72 -4.43 2.18 4.38
N TYR A 73 -4.70 1.41 3.31
CA TYR A 73 -6.03 0.83 3.08
C TYR A 73 -6.42 -0.21 4.13
N ALA A 74 -5.47 -0.99 4.65
CA ALA A 74 -5.74 -1.91 5.76
C ALA A 74 -6.17 -1.16 7.03
N ILE A 75 -5.49 -0.06 7.36
CA ILE A 75 -5.88 0.79 8.50
C ILE A 75 -7.26 1.41 8.26
N THR A 76 -7.52 1.92 7.06
CA THR A 76 -8.84 2.48 6.70
C THR A 76 -9.94 1.44 6.88
N ALA A 77 -9.76 0.21 6.37
CA ALA A 77 -10.70 -0.88 6.55
C ALA A 77 -10.98 -1.21 8.02
N ILE A 78 -9.94 -1.28 8.84
CA ILE A 78 -10.09 -1.52 10.28
C ILE A 78 -10.87 -0.39 10.95
N LYS A 79 -10.53 0.87 10.65
CA LYS A 79 -11.23 2.04 11.20
C LYS A 79 -12.70 2.03 10.82
N ASN A 80 -13.02 1.81 9.54
CA ASN A 80 -14.40 1.79 9.06
C ASN A 80 -15.19 0.61 9.65
N LEU A 81 -14.55 -0.54 9.84
CA LEU A 81 -15.17 -1.67 10.55
C LEU A 81 -15.50 -1.33 12.02
N LEU A 82 -14.61 -0.61 12.71
CA LEU A 82 -14.87 -0.13 14.07
C LEU A 82 -16.04 0.86 14.09
N LYS A 83 -16.12 1.78 13.13
CA LYS A 83 -17.25 2.71 13.00
C LYS A 83 -18.58 1.96 12.82
N LYS A 84 -18.62 0.95 11.93
CA LYS A 84 -19.80 0.09 11.75
C LYS A 84 -20.20 -0.61 13.04
N ASN A 85 -19.23 -1.15 13.78
CA ASN A 85 -19.50 -1.78 15.07
C ASN A 85 -20.05 -0.81 16.12
N HIS A 86 -19.50 0.40 16.20
CA HIS A 86 -20.02 1.43 17.11
C HIS A 86 -21.44 1.85 16.75
N PHE A 87 -21.72 2.04 15.46
CA PHE A 87 -23.07 2.35 15.00
C PHE A 87 -24.06 1.21 15.30
N LEU A 88 -23.65 -0.04 15.12
CA LEU A 88 -24.47 -1.21 15.49
C LEU A 88 -24.75 -1.26 16.99
N GLN A 89 -23.75 -0.98 17.83
CA GLN A 89 -23.94 -0.89 19.29
C GLN A 89 -24.95 0.19 19.65
N LEU A 90 -24.82 1.38 19.08
CA LEU A 90 -25.75 2.49 19.32
C LEU A 90 -27.19 2.13 18.91
N ASN A 91 -27.36 1.45 17.77
CA ASN A 91 -28.66 0.95 17.34
C ASN A 91 -29.25 -0.09 18.28
N LEU A 92 -28.43 -0.97 18.84
CA LEU A 92 -28.88 -1.95 19.82
C LEU A 92 -29.33 -1.27 21.12
N ASP A 93 -28.58 -0.28 21.59
CA ASP A 93 -28.93 0.47 22.80
C ASP A 93 -30.26 1.23 22.62
N TYR A 94 -30.47 1.85 21.46
CA TYR A 94 -31.74 2.49 21.12
C TYR A 94 -32.89 1.48 20.99
N SER A 95 -32.68 0.38 20.26
CA SER A 95 -33.69 -0.67 20.08
C SER A 95 -34.11 -1.31 21.41
N ASN A 96 -33.18 -1.44 22.34
CA ASN A 96 -33.41 -1.95 23.70
C ASN A 96 -33.94 -0.88 24.67
N LYS A 97 -34.19 0.35 24.21
CA LYS A 97 -34.66 1.50 25.00
C LYS A 97 -33.73 1.88 26.15
N LEU A 98 -32.44 1.60 26.00
CA LEU A 98 -31.39 2.04 26.94
C LEU A 98 -31.06 3.53 26.75
N ILE A 99 -31.24 4.02 25.53
CA ILE A 99 -31.20 5.43 25.16
C ILE A 99 -32.47 5.81 24.42
N ASN A 100 -32.84 7.08 24.44
CA ASN A 100 -33.94 7.64 23.67
C ASN A 100 -33.47 8.24 22.33
N GLU A 101 -34.41 8.76 21.53
CA GLU A 101 -34.13 9.30 20.18
C GLU A 101 -33.23 10.55 20.24
N GLU A 102 -33.48 11.48 21.17
CA GLU A 102 -32.64 12.67 21.33
C GLU A 102 -31.19 12.32 21.74
N GLU A 103 -31.00 11.26 22.53
CA GLU A 103 -29.68 10.77 22.91
C GLU A 103 -28.97 10.08 21.74
N PHE A 104 -29.70 9.34 20.92
CA PHE A 104 -29.18 8.68 19.72
C PHE A 104 -28.67 9.71 18.70
N GLU A 105 -29.49 10.71 18.37
CA GLU A 105 -29.13 11.77 17.43
C GLU A 105 -27.93 12.58 17.94
N ARG A 106 -27.94 12.96 19.22
CA ARG A 106 -26.85 13.71 19.82
C ARG A 106 -25.53 12.96 19.79
N GLU A 107 -25.51 11.66 20.07
CA GLU A 107 -24.27 10.88 20.05
C GLU A 107 -23.65 10.87 18.63
N ILE A 108 -24.48 10.78 17.58
CA ILE A 108 -24.03 10.85 16.19
C ILE A 108 -23.49 12.24 15.84
N ASP A 109 -24.23 13.29 16.20
CA ASP A 109 -23.89 14.68 15.86
C ASP A 109 -22.65 15.18 16.61
N ASP A 110 -22.50 14.81 17.88
CA ASP A 110 -21.36 15.23 18.71
C ASP A 110 -20.10 14.39 18.44
N ASN A 111 -20.25 13.17 17.90
CA ASN A 111 -19.13 12.25 17.67
C ASN A 111 -19.11 11.61 16.26
N PRO A 112 -19.16 12.40 15.17
CA PRO A 112 -19.28 11.88 13.80
C PRO A 112 -18.13 10.94 13.43
N ASP A 113 -16.92 11.19 13.93
CA ASP A 113 -15.74 10.34 13.71
C ASP A 113 -15.91 8.89 14.17
N ARG A 114 -16.83 8.63 15.11
CA ARG A 114 -17.09 7.27 15.62
C ARG A 114 -18.06 6.48 14.76
N PHE A 115 -18.83 7.13 13.90
CA PHE A 115 -19.97 6.51 13.20
C PHE A 115 -19.94 6.72 11.68
N ILE A 116 -19.51 7.90 11.23
CA ILE A 116 -19.62 8.30 9.82
C ILE A 116 -18.41 7.83 9.03
N ILE A 117 -18.64 7.10 7.95
CA ILE A 117 -17.63 6.74 6.96
C ILE A 117 -17.62 7.82 5.88
N GLU A 118 -16.49 8.51 5.75
CA GLU A 118 -16.28 9.48 4.68
C GLU A 118 -15.75 8.76 3.44
N MET A 119 -16.37 9.02 2.29
CA MET A 119 -15.95 8.44 1.02
C MET A 119 -14.93 9.35 0.34
N THR A 120 -13.87 8.75 -0.20
CA THR A 120 -12.92 9.41 -1.08
C THR A 120 -13.31 9.17 -2.53
N SER A 121 -13.24 10.22 -3.34
CA SER A 121 -13.71 10.21 -4.75
C SER A 121 -12.59 10.15 -5.79
N ASN A 122 -11.33 10.05 -5.35
CA ASN A 122 -10.15 10.11 -6.22
C ASN A 122 -9.29 8.84 -6.12
N ASP A 123 -9.90 7.69 -6.35
CA ASP A 123 -9.19 6.42 -6.34
C ASP A 123 -8.57 6.11 -7.72
N SER A 124 -7.27 5.85 -7.70
CA SER A 124 -6.48 5.46 -8.86
C SER A 124 -6.63 3.95 -9.16
N VAL A 125 -6.17 3.54 -10.34
CA VAL A 125 -6.12 2.11 -10.71
C VAL A 125 -5.21 1.32 -9.76
N LEU A 126 -4.15 1.96 -9.24
CA LEU A 126 -3.23 1.33 -8.30
C LEU A 126 -3.90 1.04 -6.95
N ASP A 127 -4.76 1.96 -6.49
CA ASP A 127 -5.52 1.81 -5.26
C ASP A 127 -6.41 0.58 -5.35
N LEU A 128 -7.18 0.46 -6.43
CA LEU A 128 -8.09 -0.66 -6.66
C LEU A 128 -7.34 -2.00 -6.78
N TYR A 129 -6.16 -2.01 -7.41
CA TYR A 129 -5.30 -3.19 -7.41
C TYR A 129 -4.91 -3.60 -5.99
N VAL A 130 -4.44 -2.65 -5.17
CA VAL A 130 -4.09 -2.90 -3.78
C VAL A 130 -5.26 -3.44 -2.97
N ILE A 131 -6.45 -2.88 -3.16
CA ILE A 131 -7.66 -3.32 -2.46
C ILE A 131 -8.09 -4.71 -2.88
N SER A 132 -8.00 -5.05 -4.18
CA SER A 132 -8.29 -6.41 -4.64
C SER A 132 -7.36 -7.43 -3.97
N GLU A 133 -6.06 -7.13 -3.83
CA GLU A 133 -5.13 -8.01 -3.13
C GLU A 133 -5.45 -8.13 -1.62
N LEU A 134 -5.93 -7.05 -1.00
CA LEU A 134 -6.35 -7.08 0.41
C LEU A 134 -7.61 -7.92 0.61
N ILE A 135 -8.60 -7.78 -0.27
CA ILE A 135 -9.85 -8.56 -0.23
C ILE A 135 -9.55 -10.06 -0.40
N GLU A 136 -8.72 -10.42 -1.37
CA GLU A 136 -8.30 -11.81 -1.59
C GLU A 136 -7.66 -12.43 -0.34
N LYS A 137 -6.83 -11.65 0.38
CA LYS A 137 -6.19 -12.11 1.62
C LYS A 137 -7.15 -12.27 2.79
N ILE A 138 -8.22 -11.47 2.85
CA ILE A 138 -9.23 -11.59 3.90
C ILE A 138 -10.05 -12.88 3.72
N GLY A 139 -10.15 -13.41 2.49
CA GLY A 139 -10.76 -14.71 2.21
C GLY A 139 -12.29 -14.74 2.35
N ASN A 140 -12.94 -13.58 2.42
CA ASN A 140 -14.39 -13.43 2.48
C ASN A 140 -14.95 -12.92 1.16
N GLN A 141 -16.20 -13.30 0.87
CA GLN A 141 -16.96 -12.71 -0.23
C GLN A 141 -17.58 -11.40 0.26
N PHE A 142 -17.11 -10.27 -0.26
CA PHE A 142 -17.70 -8.96 -0.03
C PHE A 142 -18.49 -8.52 -1.27
N THR A 143 -19.61 -7.87 -1.01
CA THR A 143 -20.35 -7.11 -2.03
C THR A 143 -19.61 -5.82 -2.38
N ILE A 144 -19.95 -5.22 -3.52
CA ILE A 144 -19.32 -3.96 -3.96
C ILE A 144 -19.55 -2.85 -2.93
N ASP A 145 -20.74 -2.77 -2.35
CA ASP A 145 -21.09 -1.77 -1.33
C ASP A 145 -20.28 -1.98 -0.06
N GLU A 146 -20.08 -3.22 0.38
CA GLU A 146 -19.22 -3.51 1.53
C GLU A 146 -17.76 -3.14 1.28
N VAL A 147 -17.25 -3.37 0.07
CA VAL A 147 -15.89 -2.94 -0.32
C VAL A 147 -15.80 -1.42 -0.33
N SER A 148 -16.79 -0.75 -0.92
CA SER A 148 -16.92 0.71 -0.97
C SER A 148 -16.87 1.30 0.45
N GLU A 149 -17.66 0.78 1.38
CA GLU A 149 -17.67 1.21 2.78
C GLU A 149 -16.37 0.90 3.52
N LEU A 150 -15.86 -0.33 3.40
CA LEU A 150 -14.66 -0.75 4.13
C LEU A 150 -13.46 0.10 3.72
N PHE A 151 -13.28 0.35 2.43
CA PHE A 151 -12.09 1.04 1.94
C PHE A 151 -12.31 2.55 1.73
N SER A 152 -13.48 3.09 2.08
CA SER A 152 -13.86 4.50 1.90
C SER A 152 -13.84 4.93 0.43
N ILE A 153 -14.31 4.08 -0.49
CA ILE A 153 -14.20 4.33 -1.93
C ILE A 153 -15.57 4.54 -2.52
N ASP A 154 -15.65 5.53 -3.41
CA ASP A 154 -16.88 5.75 -4.16
C ASP A 154 -17.26 4.54 -5.04
N THR A 155 -18.52 4.11 -4.93
CA THR A 155 -19.04 2.93 -5.61
C THR A 155 -19.01 3.10 -7.14
N GLU A 156 -19.19 4.33 -7.66
CA GLU A 156 -19.09 4.60 -9.10
C GLU A 156 -17.64 4.45 -9.59
N SER A 157 -16.66 4.83 -8.78
CA SER A 157 -15.23 4.60 -9.09
C SER A 157 -14.92 3.11 -9.21
N LEU A 158 -15.43 2.28 -8.31
CA LEU A 158 -15.33 0.81 -8.39
C LEU A 158 -15.99 0.27 -9.68
N HIS A 159 -17.24 0.66 -9.95
CA HIS A 159 -17.97 0.23 -11.15
C HIS A 159 -17.27 0.62 -12.45
N ARG A 160 -16.69 1.81 -12.52
CA ARG A 160 -15.97 2.31 -13.70
C ARG A 160 -14.74 1.49 -14.04
N VAL A 161 -14.07 0.92 -13.04
CA VAL A 161 -12.89 0.09 -13.27
C VAL A 161 -13.26 -1.35 -13.57
N ILE A 162 -14.24 -1.91 -12.86
CA ILE A 162 -14.77 -3.25 -13.16
C ILE A 162 -15.30 -3.31 -14.60
N SER A 163 -16.08 -2.32 -15.03
CA SER A 163 -16.62 -2.25 -16.40
C SER A 163 -15.52 -2.19 -17.47
N LYS A 164 -14.43 -1.44 -17.23
CA LYS A 164 -13.28 -1.40 -18.14
C LYS A 164 -12.55 -2.75 -18.26
N LEU A 165 -12.51 -3.53 -17.17
CA LEU A 165 -11.86 -4.84 -17.15
C LEU A 165 -12.68 -5.92 -17.87
N ILE A 166 -14.01 -5.87 -17.81
CA ILE A 166 -14.92 -6.83 -18.46
C ILE A 166 -15.10 -6.54 -19.96
N SER A 167 -14.87 -5.29 -20.39
CA SER A 167 -14.98 -4.88 -21.81
C SER A 167 -13.77 -5.26 -22.71
N ARG A 168 -12.84 -6.08 -22.20
CA ARG A 168 -11.68 -6.62 -22.95
C ARG A 168 -11.88 -8.10 -23.23
#